data_AF-A0A3B5MBC8-F1
#
_entry.id   AF-A0A3B5MBC8-F1
#
_cell.length_a   1.000
_cell.length_b   1.000
_cell.length_c   1.000
_cell.angle_alpha   90.00
_cell.angle_beta   90.00
_cell.angle_gamma   90.00
#
_symmetry.space_group_name_H-M   'P 1'
#
loop_
_entity.id
_entity.type
_entity.pdbx_description
1 polymer ?
#
loop_
_entity_poly.entity_id
_entity_poly.type
_entity_poly.pdbx_seq_one_letter_code
_entity_poly.pdbx_strand_id
1 'polypeptide(L)'
;MMQDSPDAEAERNPSQSDLSMLSHSEWPLQRAKTGGLRSLSAAELLERLTETEVNIRRFSEELVQQLAVRDELDFEKEVKNSFISALIDVQNRQKEHRESLRKKKKLKGGAGAAQGLPERTPGSYLTTVIPYEKKGLPPSIEDLQILTKILQAMSDDSDKVPGLLTDYILNGERFSPLFLPCHH
;
A
#
# COMPACT_ATOMS: atom_id res chain seq x y z
N MET A 1 5.00 -33.70 32.04
CA MET A 1 3.67 -33.29 31.55
C MET A 1 3.90 -32.44 30.32
N MET A 2 3.62 -32.98 29.14
CA MET A 2 3.67 -32.28 27.87
C MET A 2 2.25 -32.33 27.32
N GLN A 3 1.63 -31.18 27.22
CA GLN A 3 0.44 -30.96 26.40
C GLN A 3 0.54 -29.52 25.90
N ASP A 4 0.73 -29.35 24.59
CA ASP A 4 0.14 -28.25 23.86
C ASP A 4 -0.09 -28.73 22.42
N SER A 5 -1.36 -28.57 22.01
CA SER A 5 -2.01 -29.09 20.81
C SER A 5 -1.91 -28.09 19.64
N PRO A 6 -2.25 -28.51 18.40
CA PRO A 6 -1.81 -27.83 17.19
C PRO A 6 -2.64 -26.59 16.85
N ASP A 7 -1.94 -25.58 16.34
CA ASP A 7 -2.49 -24.36 15.75
C ASP A 7 -3.11 -24.71 14.39
N ALA A 8 -4.43 -24.60 14.30
CA ALA A 8 -5.17 -24.73 13.05
C ALA A 8 -5.42 -23.31 12.54
N GLU A 9 -4.69 -22.95 11.49
CA GLU A 9 -4.89 -21.78 10.64
C GLU A 9 -6.38 -21.69 10.25
N ALA A 10 -7.14 -20.89 11.01
CA ALA A 10 -8.48 -20.51 10.65
C ALA A 10 -8.39 -19.44 9.56
N GLU A 11 -8.19 -19.90 8.33
CA GLU A 11 -8.63 -19.22 7.11
C GLU A 11 -9.98 -18.55 7.41
N ARG A 12 -9.97 -17.21 7.57
CA ARG A 12 -11.17 -16.42 7.79
C ARG A 12 -11.93 -16.36 6.48
N ASN A 13 -12.60 -17.47 6.18
CA ASN A 13 -13.60 -17.58 5.14
C ASN A 13 -14.70 -16.57 5.48
N PRO A 14 -15.00 -15.58 4.63
CA PRO A 14 -16.02 -14.59 4.91
C PRO A 14 -17.33 -15.34 5.12
N SER A 15 -17.79 -15.35 6.37
CA SER A 15 -18.96 -16.09 6.78
C SER A 15 -20.17 -15.57 6.00
N GLN A 16 -21.07 -16.49 5.62
CA GLN A 16 -22.28 -16.22 4.84
C GLN A 16 -23.15 -15.05 5.39
N SER A 17 -22.95 -14.70 6.65
CA SER A 17 -23.50 -13.53 7.34
C SER A 17 -23.19 -12.19 6.66
N ASP A 18 -21.99 -11.98 6.13
CA ASP A 18 -21.58 -10.69 5.54
C ASP A 18 -22.16 -10.47 4.14
N LEU A 19 -22.41 -11.55 3.40
CA LEU A 19 -23.10 -11.50 2.09
C LEU A 19 -24.61 -11.23 2.24
N SER A 20 -25.18 -11.58 3.41
CA SER A 20 -26.59 -11.36 3.71
C SER A 20 -26.94 -9.87 3.87
N MET A 21 -25.97 -9.03 4.25
CA MET A 21 -26.14 -7.57 4.35
C MET A 21 -26.34 -6.88 3.00
N LEU A 22 -25.82 -7.48 1.91
CA LEU A 22 -26.03 -7.00 0.54
C LEU A 22 -27.28 -7.61 -0.11
N SER A 23 -27.79 -8.74 0.41
CA SER A 23 -29.06 -9.32 -0.04
C SER A 23 -30.27 -8.48 0.43
N HIS A 24 -30.11 -7.73 1.53
CA HIS A 24 -31.12 -6.81 2.05
C HIS A 24 -31.13 -5.43 1.39
N SER A 25 -30.31 -5.16 0.37
CA SER A 25 -30.73 -4.19 -0.65
C SER A 25 -31.82 -4.87 -1.48
N GLU A 26 -32.99 -4.98 -0.87
CA GLU A 26 -34.24 -5.39 -1.48
C GLU A 26 -34.51 -4.45 -2.65
N TRP A 27 -33.99 -4.84 -3.82
CA TRP A 27 -34.32 -4.22 -5.09
C TRP A 27 -35.85 -4.04 -5.13
N PRO A 28 -36.38 -2.84 -5.44
CA PRO A 28 -37.83 -2.63 -5.59
C PRO A 28 -38.51 -3.62 -6.55
N LEU A 29 -37.72 -4.36 -7.33
CA LEU A 29 -38.14 -5.38 -8.27
C LEU A 29 -38.84 -6.60 -7.63
N GLN A 30 -38.57 -6.96 -6.37
CA GLN A 30 -39.25 -8.10 -5.74
C GLN A 30 -40.72 -7.83 -5.37
N ARG A 31 -41.20 -6.58 -5.43
CA ARG A 31 -42.61 -6.25 -5.17
C ARG A 31 -43.50 -6.34 -6.41
N ALA A 32 -42.93 -6.54 -7.60
CA ALA A 32 -43.72 -6.78 -8.81
C ALA A 32 -44.18 -8.24 -8.88
N LYS A 33 -45.11 -8.63 -8.00
CA LYS A 33 -46.03 -9.73 -8.28
C LYS A 33 -46.59 -9.49 -9.67
N THR A 34 -46.33 -10.39 -10.60
CA THR A 34 -46.72 -10.30 -12.02
C THR A 34 -48.23 -10.04 -12.21
N GLY A 35 -49.06 -10.33 -11.20
CA GLY A 35 -50.48 -9.97 -11.17
C GLY A 35 -50.78 -8.48 -11.00
N GLY A 36 -49.91 -7.71 -10.33
CA GLY A 36 -50.10 -6.27 -10.10
C GLY A 36 -49.76 -5.39 -11.29
N LEU A 37 -48.91 -5.85 -12.22
CA LEU A 37 -48.60 -5.12 -13.45
C LEU A 37 -49.75 -5.19 -14.47
N ARG A 38 -50.53 -6.29 -14.47
CA ARG A 38 -51.68 -6.47 -15.38
C ARG A 38 -52.89 -5.61 -15.03
N SER A 39 -52.96 -5.10 -13.81
CA SER A 39 -54.02 -4.21 -13.34
C SER A 39 -53.68 -2.72 -13.53
N LEU A 40 -52.45 -2.39 -13.91
CA LEU A 40 -52.02 -1.01 -14.15
C LEU A 40 -52.41 -0.56 -15.54
N SER A 41 -52.76 0.71 -15.65
CA SER A 41 -52.94 1.40 -16.91
C SER A 41 -51.61 1.53 -17.66
N ALA A 42 -51.69 1.76 -18.98
CA ALA A 42 -50.51 1.99 -19.81
C ALA A 42 -49.64 3.17 -19.32
N ALA A 43 -50.26 4.21 -18.76
CA ALA A 43 -49.56 5.36 -18.21
C ALA A 43 -48.74 5.00 -16.95
N GLU A 44 -49.35 4.27 -16.00
CA GLU A 44 -48.67 3.82 -14.78
C GLU A 44 -47.54 2.84 -15.07
N LEU A 45 -47.69 1.99 -16.11
CA LEU A 45 -46.61 1.10 -16.57
C LEU A 45 -45.44 1.87 -17.16
N LEU A 46 -45.71 2.92 -17.95
CA LEU A 46 -44.66 3.76 -18.54
C LEU A 46 -43.92 4.57 -17.47
N GLU A 47 -44.63 5.09 -16.47
CA GLU A 47 -44.02 5.78 -15.34
C GLU A 47 -43.09 4.84 -14.56
N ARG A 48 -43.54 3.62 -14.23
CA ARG A 48 -42.70 2.61 -13.57
C ARG A 48 -41.51 2.18 -14.41
N LEU A 49 -41.67 2.06 -15.73
CA LEU A 49 -40.56 1.77 -16.63
C LEU A 49 -39.53 2.91 -16.56
N THR A 50 -39.98 4.15 -16.66
CA THR A 50 -39.12 5.34 -16.60
C THR A 50 -38.40 5.42 -15.26
N GLU A 51 -39.11 5.20 -14.14
CA GLU A 51 -38.52 5.14 -12.80
C GLU A 51 -37.44 4.06 -12.72
N THR A 52 -37.72 2.86 -13.25
CA THR A 52 -36.76 1.76 -13.28
C THR A 52 -35.54 2.10 -14.13
N GLU A 53 -35.72 2.73 -15.29
CA GLU A 53 -34.61 3.18 -16.15
C GLU A 53 -33.75 4.25 -15.48
N VAL A 54 -34.38 5.23 -14.81
CA VAL A 54 -33.67 6.26 -14.03
C VAL A 54 -32.89 5.63 -12.88
N ASN A 55 -33.50 4.69 -12.16
CA ASN A 55 -32.85 3.96 -11.07
C ASN A 55 -31.67 3.13 -11.57
N ILE A 56 -31.82 2.41 -12.68
CA ILE A 56 -30.72 1.66 -13.30
C ILE A 56 -29.55 2.59 -13.61
N ARG A 57 -29.81 3.75 -14.23
CA ARG A 57 -28.76 4.74 -14.54
C ARG A 57 -28.07 5.23 -13.26
N ARG A 58 -28.85 5.65 -12.25
CA ARG A 58 -28.33 6.12 -10.96
C ARG A 58 -27.46 5.08 -10.28
N PHE A 59 -27.92 3.84 -10.16
CA PHE A 59 -27.16 2.77 -9.52
C PHE A 59 -25.92 2.40 -10.33
N SER A 60 -25.98 2.43 -11.65
CA SER A 60 -24.81 2.19 -12.49
C SER A 60 -23.73 3.26 -12.28
N GLU A 61 -24.12 4.53 -12.13
CA GLU A 61 -23.21 5.63 -11.83
C GLU A 61 -22.58 5.47 -10.44
N GLU A 62 -23.39 5.17 -9.42
CA GLU A 62 -22.91 4.93 -8.07
C GLU A 62 -21.93 3.74 -8.02
N LEU A 63 -22.23 2.65 -8.73
CA LEU A 63 -21.33 1.51 -8.85
C LEU A 63 -19.99 1.90 -9.47
N VAL A 64 -19.99 2.69 -10.56
CA VAL A 64 -18.75 3.16 -11.19
C VAL A 64 -17.93 4.02 -10.23
N GLN A 65 -18.57 4.91 -9.47
CA GLN A 65 -17.89 5.73 -8.45
C GLN A 65 -17.28 4.86 -7.35
N GLN A 66 -18.02 3.87 -6.83
CA GLN A 66 -17.52 2.94 -5.81
C GLN A 66 -16.33 2.11 -6.31
N LEU A 67 -16.38 1.65 -7.57
CA LEU A 67 -15.27 0.93 -8.18
C LEU A 67 -14.02 1.81 -8.30
N ALA A 68 -14.17 3.06 -8.72
CA ALA A 68 -13.04 4.00 -8.79
C ALA A 68 -12.40 4.25 -7.42
N VAL A 69 -13.22 4.44 -6.36
CA VAL A 69 -12.72 4.61 -4.99
C VAL A 69 -12.02 3.34 -4.50
N ARG A 70 -12.57 2.16 -4.80
CA ARG A 70 -11.95 0.89 -4.44
C ARG A 70 -10.58 0.75 -5.11
N ASP A 71 -10.47 1.04 -6.40
CA ASP A 71 -9.22 0.92 -7.15
C ASP A 71 -8.15 1.90 -6.63
N GLU A 72 -8.54 3.12 -6.23
CA GLU A 72 -7.65 4.08 -5.55
C GLU A 72 -7.13 3.53 -4.22
N LEU A 73 -8.01 2.97 -3.38
CA LEU A 73 -7.62 2.37 -2.10
C LEU A 73 -6.74 1.13 -2.27
N ASP A 74 -7.01 0.31 -3.30
CA ASP A 74 -6.20 -0.85 -3.63
C ASP A 74 -4.79 -0.42 -4.06
N PHE A 75 -4.69 0.64 -4.87
CA PHE A 75 -3.41 1.25 -5.23
C PHE A 75 -2.65 1.77 -4.00
N GLU A 76 -3.30 2.53 -3.12
CA GLU A 76 -2.67 3.01 -1.88
C GLU A 76 -2.14 1.86 -1.01
N LYS A 77 -2.95 0.80 -0.88
CA LYS A 77 -2.59 -0.40 -0.13
C LYS A 77 -1.40 -1.11 -0.76
N GLU A 78 -1.36 -1.23 -2.09
CA GLU A 78 -0.24 -1.83 -2.80
C GLU A 78 1.06 -1.04 -2.58
N VAL A 79 1.01 0.30 -2.68
CA VAL A 79 2.17 1.17 -2.41
C VAL A 79 2.65 1.01 -0.97
N LYS A 80 1.73 1.06 0.01
CA LYS A 80 2.07 0.90 1.45
C LYS A 80 2.67 -0.48 1.73
N ASN A 81 2.11 -1.55 1.15
CA ASN A 81 2.62 -2.91 1.31
C ASN A 81 3.99 -3.08 0.65
N SER A 82 4.20 -2.52 -0.54
CA SER A 82 5.49 -2.51 -1.22
C SER A 82 6.57 -1.84 -0.39
N PHE A 83 6.24 -0.68 0.20
CA PHE A 83 7.13 0.04 1.12
C PHE A 83 7.47 -0.80 2.35
N ILE A 84 6.47 -1.41 3.01
CA ILE A 84 6.68 -2.24 4.20
C ILE A 84 7.62 -3.41 3.87
N SER A 85 7.38 -4.12 2.78
CA SER A 85 8.24 -5.24 2.36
C SER A 85 9.67 -4.80 2.09
N ALA A 86 9.86 -3.72 1.32
CA ALA A 86 11.19 -3.18 1.02
C ALA A 86 11.93 -2.73 2.29
N LEU A 87 11.21 -2.13 3.25
CA LEU A 87 11.79 -1.70 4.52
C LEU A 87 12.24 -2.90 5.36
N ILE A 88 11.41 -3.94 5.46
CA ILE A 88 11.74 -5.19 6.16
C ILE A 88 12.97 -5.85 5.52
N ASP A 89 13.04 -5.89 4.19
CA ASP A 89 14.16 -6.49 3.47
C ASP A 89 15.48 -5.76 3.75
N VAL A 90 15.48 -4.43 3.71
CA VAL A 90 16.67 -3.63 4.06
C VAL A 90 17.06 -3.86 5.52
N GLN A 91 16.11 -3.90 6.44
CA GLN A 91 16.38 -4.18 7.86
C GLN A 91 16.97 -5.58 8.08
N ASN A 92 16.46 -6.59 7.37
CA ASN A 92 16.98 -7.96 7.41
C ASN A 92 18.41 -8.01 6.88
N ARG A 93 18.69 -7.40 5.72
CA ARG A 93 20.05 -7.29 5.16
C ARG A 93 21.00 -6.57 6.09
N GLN A 94 20.58 -5.47 6.72
CA GLN A 94 21.38 -4.76 7.72
C GLN A 94 21.70 -5.64 8.93
N LYS A 95 20.73 -6.42 9.42
CA LYS A 95 20.92 -7.37 10.52
C LYS A 95 21.95 -8.45 10.15
N GLU A 96 21.80 -9.07 8.98
CA GLU A 96 22.74 -10.06 8.46
C GLU A 96 24.16 -9.49 8.30
N HIS A 97 24.27 -8.28 7.75
CA HIS A 97 25.54 -7.58 7.60
C HIS A 97 26.21 -7.38 8.98
N ARG A 98 25.47 -6.91 9.98
CA ARG A 98 25.96 -6.73 11.36
C ARG A 98 26.39 -8.06 12.01
N GLU A 99 25.68 -9.15 11.77
CA GLU A 99 26.04 -10.48 12.28
C GLU A 99 27.30 -11.05 11.60
N SER A 100 27.44 -10.86 10.29
CA SER A 100 28.61 -11.30 9.52
C SER A 100 29.90 -10.61 10.00
N LEU A 101 29.84 -9.31 10.31
CA LEU A 101 30.95 -8.56 10.89
C LEU A 101 31.36 -9.08 12.27
N ARG A 102 30.38 -9.43 13.12
CA ARG A 102 30.64 -10.05 14.44
C ARG A 102 31.31 -11.42 14.33
N LYS A 103 30.91 -12.24 13.37
CA LYS A 103 31.54 -13.54 13.08
C LYS A 103 32.97 -13.37 12.58
N LYS A 104 33.23 -12.43 11.66
CA LYS A 104 34.59 -12.11 11.17
C LYS A 104 35.51 -11.58 12.28
N LYS A 105 35.00 -10.77 13.22
CA LYS A 105 35.78 -10.27 14.37
C LYS A 105 36.19 -11.38 15.35
N LYS A 106 35.37 -12.43 15.52
CA LYS A 106 35.72 -13.60 16.36
C LYS A 106 36.78 -14.50 15.72
N LEU A 107 36.86 -14.53 14.38
CA LEU A 107 37.83 -15.34 13.64
C LEU A 107 39.17 -14.60 13.40
N LYS A 108 39.16 -13.26 13.35
CA LYS A 108 40.35 -12.43 13.11
C LYS A 108 40.97 -11.92 14.44
N GLY A 109 41.15 -12.81 15.40
CA GLY A 109 41.86 -12.57 16.67
C GLY A 109 43.39 -12.60 16.58
N GLY A 110 43.97 -12.79 15.39
CA GLY A 110 45.42 -12.77 15.20
C GLY A 110 45.81 -12.67 13.73
N ALA A 111 46.09 -11.46 13.25
CA ALA A 111 46.99 -11.13 12.15
C ALA A 111 46.72 -9.67 11.72
N GLY A 112 47.73 -8.82 11.90
CA GLY A 112 47.74 -7.43 11.45
C GLY A 112 47.94 -7.28 9.94
N ALA A 113 47.85 -6.00 9.51
CA ALA A 113 48.03 -5.44 8.17
C ALA A 113 46.95 -5.86 7.13
N ALA A 114 46.59 -5.06 6.11
CA ALA A 114 47.17 -3.83 5.59
C ALA A 114 46.04 -2.85 5.18
N GLN A 115 46.35 -1.56 5.24
CA GLN A 115 45.60 -0.49 4.58
C GLN A 115 45.78 -0.62 3.06
N GLY A 116 44.70 -0.45 2.30
CA GLY A 116 44.77 -0.33 0.84
C GLY A 116 43.40 -0.43 0.18
N LEU A 117 43.02 0.65 -0.50
CA LEU A 117 41.91 0.80 -1.47
C LEU A 117 40.48 0.97 -0.88
N PRO A 118 39.75 2.06 -1.22
CA PRO A 118 38.31 2.12 -1.05
C PRO A 118 37.66 1.30 -2.17
N GLU A 119 37.95 0.01 -2.22
CA GLU A 119 37.14 -0.91 -3.02
C GLU A 119 35.77 -0.94 -2.33
N ARG A 120 34.70 -0.55 -3.05
CA ARG A 120 33.33 -0.53 -2.52
C ARG A 120 33.03 -1.90 -1.91
N THR A 121 33.06 -1.97 -0.59
CA THR A 121 32.73 -3.20 0.12
C THR A 121 31.25 -3.51 -0.11
N PRO A 122 30.86 -4.76 -0.39
CA PRO A 122 29.44 -5.12 -0.48
C PRO A 122 28.71 -4.70 0.80
N GLY A 123 27.57 -4.03 0.67
CA GLY A 123 26.82 -3.39 1.75
C GLY A 123 27.18 -1.93 2.05
N SER A 124 27.95 -1.25 1.19
CA SER A 124 28.31 0.17 1.40
C SER A 124 27.09 1.06 1.56
N TYR A 125 25.98 0.77 0.87
CA TYR A 125 24.78 1.59 0.89
C TYR A 125 23.78 1.14 1.94
N LEU A 126 23.80 -0.13 2.34
CA LEU A 126 22.90 -0.65 3.38
C LEU A 126 23.00 0.10 4.70
N THR A 127 24.14 0.70 5.02
CA THR A 127 24.34 1.46 6.27
C THR A 127 23.96 2.94 6.18
N THR A 128 23.58 3.42 4.99
CA THR A 128 23.15 4.80 4.80
C THR A 128 21.78 5.04 5.42
N VAL A 129 21.56 6.25 5.94
CA VAL A 129 20.32 6.65 6.60
C VAL A 129 19.55 7.58 5.68
N ILE A 130 18.26 7.30 5.50
CA ILE A 130 17.34 8.18 4.78
C ILE A 130 16.84 9.25 5.77
N PRO A 131 17.04 10.55 5.50
CA PRO A 131 16.46 11.61 6.32
C PRO A 131 14.93 11.54 6.29
N TYR A 132 14.28 11.60 7.45
CA TYR A 132 12.81 11.62 7.54
C TYR A 132 12.37 12.62 8.58
N GLU A 133 11.55 13.60 8.18
CA GLU A 133 10.98 14.56 9.11
C GLU A 133 9.62 14.05 9.61
N LYS A 134 9.51 13.85 10.93
CA LYS A 134 8.28 13.40 11.56
C LYS A 134 7.30 14.57 11.71
N LYS A 135 6.69 15.01 10.60
CA LYS A 135 5.71 16.13 10.54
C LYS A 135 4.37 15.83 11.24
N GLY A 136 4.28 14.79 12.08
CA GLY A 136 3.04 14.34 12.75
C GLY A 136 2.00 13.69 11.83
N LEU A 137 2.10 13.91 10.52
CA LEU A 137 1.29 13.27 9.49
C LEU A 137 2.03 12.03 8.94
N PRO A 138 1.28 10.98 8.54
CA PRO A 138 1.85 9.89 7.75
C PRO A 138 2.46 10.42 6.44
N PRO A 139 3.52 9.77 5.92
CA PRO A 139 4.09 10.13 4.62
C PRO A 139 3.05 9.99 3.52
N SER A 140 3.12 10.86 2.50
CA SER A 140 2.22 10.80 1.36
C SER A 140 2.47 9.54 0.53
N ILE A 141 1.52 9.16 -0.32
CA ILE A 141 1.70 8.03 -1.26
C ILE A 141 2.90 8.25 -2.19
N GLU A 142 3.13 9.49 -2.63
CA GLU A 142 4.27 9.86 -3.46
C GLU A 142 5.61 9.70 -2.71
N ASP A 143 5.66 10.15 -1.45
CA ASP A 143 6.84 9.95 -0.59
C ASP A 143 7.12 8.46 -0.40
N LEU A 144 6.09 7.65 -0.14
CA LEU A 144 6.23 6.20 0.02
C LEU A 144 6.80 5.55 -1.24
N GLN A 145 6.41 5.98 -2.44
CA GLN A 145 6.99 5.47 -3.68
C GLN A 145 8.47 5.83 -3.84
N ILE A 146 8.87 7.06 -3.51
CA ILE A 146 10.28 7.49 -3.59
C ILE A 146 11.12 6.73 -2.56
N LEU A 147 10.63 6.65 -1.32
CA LEU A 147 11.27 5.91 -0.23
C LEU A 147 11.41 4.42 -0.59
N THR A 148 10.39 3.82 -1.20
CA THR A 148 10.43 2.42 -1.67
C THR A 148 11.54 2.23 -2.70
N LYS A 149 11.68 3.13 -3.68
CA LYS A 149 12.76 3.09 -4.68
C LYS A 149 14.15 3.20 -4.05
N ILE A 150 14.31 4.06 -3.04
CA ILE A 150 15.57 4.18 -2.29
C ILE A 150 15.87 2.89 -1.53
N LEU A 151 14.90 2.33 -0.82
CA LEU A 151 15.06 1.09 -0.05
C LEU A 151 15.43 -0.10 -0.94
N GLN A 152 14.77 -0.25 -2.10
CA GLN A 152 15.14 -1.27 -3.09
C GLN A 152 16.57 -1.06 -3.61
N ALA A 153 16.92 0.17 -3.98
CA ALA A 153 18.27 0.50 -4.42
C ALA A 153 19.33 0.20 -3.34
N MET A 154 19.02 0.43 -2.06
CA MET A 154 19.88 0.08 -0.93
C MET A 154 20.00 -1.43 -0.75
N SER A 155 18.90 -2.17 -0.83
CA SER A 155 18.86 -3.64 -0.79
C SER A 155 19.82 -4.24 -1.81
N ASP A 156 19.80 -3.69 -3.03
CA ASP A 156 20.55 -4.19 -4.17
C ASP A 156 21.97 -3.62 -4.28
N ASP A 157 22.42 -2.84 -3.28
CA ASP A 157 23.69 -2.10 -3.29
C ASP A 157 23.91 -1.29 -4.59
N SER A 158 22.83 -0.66 -5.08
CA SER A 158 22.82 0.08 -6.33
C SER A 158 23.51 1.44 -6.23
N ASP A 159 24.28 1.79 -7.26
CA ASP A 159 24.91 3.11 -7.40
C ASP A 159 23.94 4.27 -7.60
N LYS A 160 22.65 3.99 -7.72
CA LYS A 160 21.59 5.00 -7.80
C LYS A 160 21.24 5.61 -6.44
N VAL A 161 21.61 4.95 -5.33
CA VAL A 161 21.26 5.40 -3.97
C VAL A 161 21.65 6.87 -3.71
N PRO A 162 22.88 7.34 -4.02
CA PRO A 162 23.25 8.74 -3.80
C PRO A 162 22.41 9.74 -4.60
N GLY A 163 22.07 9.40 -5.85
CA GLY A 163 21.23 10.24 -6.70
C GLY A 163 19.80 10.33 -6.17
N LEU A 164 19.20 9.18 -5.85
CA LEU A 164 17.84 9.12 -5.31
C LEU A 164 17.72 9.85 -3.96
N LEU A 165 18.72 9.73 -3.08
CA LEU A 165 18.78 10.47 -1.83
C LEU A 165 18.90 11.97 -2.07
N THR A 166 19.77 12.39 -3.00
CA THR A 166 19.94 13.81 -3.35
C THR A 166 18.65 14.40 -3.86
N ASP A 167 17.98 13.71 -4.79
CA ASP A 167 16.70 14.15 -5.35
C ASP A 167 15.63 14.24 -4.26
N TYR A 168 15.55 13.24 -3.38
CA TYR A 168 14.59 13.24 -2.27
C TYR A 168 14.84 14.39 -1.29
N ILE A 169 16.09 14.67 -0.94
CA ILE A 169 16.45 15.77 -0.04
C ILE A 169 16.16 17.14 -0.69
N LEU A 170 16.47 17.32 -1.97
CA LEU A 170 16.33 18.61 -2.66
C LEU A 170 14.90 18.90 -3.14
N ASN A 171 14.14 17.86 -3.50
CA ASN A 171 12.83 18.01 -4.13
C ASN A 171 11.67 17.50 -3.25
N GLY A 172 11.93 16.69 -2.22
CA GLY A 172 10.88 16.17 -1.32
C GLY A 172 10.10 17.27 -0.58
N GLU A 173 10.66 18.47 -0.45
CA GLU A 173 9.96 19.62 0.14
C GLU A 173 9.11 20.43 -0.87
N ARG A 174 9.39 20.33 -2.19
CA ARG A 174 8.70 21.15 -3.21
C ARG A 174 7.32 20.64 -3.61
N PHE A 175 6.93 19.45 -3.15
CA PHE A 175 5.57 18.92 -3.35
C PHE A 175 4.60 19.33 -2.22
N SER A 176 5.05 20.13 -1.26
CA SER A 176 4.16 20.82 -0.31
C SER A 176 3.56 22.08 -0.96
N PRO A 177 2.23 22.26 -1.04
CA PRO A 177 1.62 23.46 -1.65
C PRO A 177 1.73 24.73 -0.79
N LEU A 178 2.72 24.84 0.10
CA LEU A 178 2.85 25.94 1.06
C LEU A 178 4.03 26.89 0.82
N PHE A 179 4.81 26.73 -0.24
CA PHE A 179 5.77 27.76 -0.64
C PHE A 179 5.15 28.72 -1.67
N LEU A 180 4.18 29.52 -1.20
CA LEU A 180 3.91 30.82 -1.80
C LEU A 180 5.11 31.73 -1.48
N PRO A 181 5.79 32.31 -2.49
CA PRO A 181 6.84 33.27 -2.23
C PRO A 181 6.19 34.54 -1.70
N CYS A 182 6.49 34.89 -0.45
CA CYS A 182 6.22 36.23 0.06
C CYS A 182 7.11 37.22 -0.72
N HIS A 183 6.51 37.87 -1.70
CA HIS A 183 7.05 39.08 -2.31
C HIS A 183 6.71 40.28 -1.40
N HIS A 184 7.69 40.76 -0.64
CA HIS A 184 8.02 42.20 -0.56
C HIS A 184 9.38 42.40 0.10
#